data_AF-A0A1J8Q746-F1
#
_entry.id   AF-A0A1J8Q746-F1
#
_cell.length_a   1.000
_cell.length_b   1.000
_cell.length_c   1.000
_cell.angle_alpha   90.00
_cell.angle_beta   90.00
_cell.angle_gamma   90.00
#
_symmetry.space_group_name_H-M   'P 1'
#
loop_
_entity.id
_entity.type
_entity.pdbx_description
1 polymer ?
#
loop_
_entity_poly.entity_id
_entity_poly.type
_entity_poly.pdbx_seq_one_letter_code
_entity_poly.pdbx_strand_id
1 'polypeptide(L)'
;MEAPSSPSSIITAAPDYSETSQRLAKLIAEAMTCGFALLHYDSASKSMIEWCWPTDGDGKKILPSGLEKYHDEYNFRYPCCICADGGGRGAYVEAAVYPWWNKSTKKTDWTTRCASDRCGYQVKIDMYFQLSSLATTRYPRRGMSLLAEVPHFH
;
A
#
# COMPACT_ATOMS: atom_id res chain seq x y z
N MET A 1 34.17 -43.99 31.44
CA MET A 1 32.74 -43.72 31.17
C MET A 1 32.57 -42.22 31.27
N GLU A 2 32.60 -41.52 30.14
CA GLU A 2 32.37 -40.07 30.07
C GLU A 2 30.88 -39.77 30.19
N ALA A 3 30.54 -38.77 31.01
CA ALA A 3 29.18 -38.30 31.17
C ALA A 3 28.78 -37.44 29.95
N PRO A 4 27.57 -37.58 29.39
CA PRO A 4 27.14 -36.77 28.26
C PRO A 4 26.82 -35.34 28.73
N SER A 5 27.45 -34.36 28.07
CA SER A 5 27.19 -32.94 28.25
C SER A 5 25.78 -32.57 27.78
N SER A 6 25.00 -31.94 28.66
CA SER A 6 23.66 -31.43 28.35
C SER A 6 23.70 -30.34 27.28
N PRO A 7 22.72 -30.30 26.35
CA PRO A 7 22.61 -29.22 25.38
C PRO A 7 22.14 -27.93 26.05
N SER A 8 22.89 -26.84 25.87
CA SER A 8 22.47 -25.49 26.26
C SER A 8 21.29 -25.05 25.38
N SER A 9 20.11 -24.98 25.98
CA SER A 9 18.93 -24.39 25.36
C SER A 9 19.15 -22.89 25.18
N ILE A 10 19.28 -22.45 23.93
CA ILE A 10 19.20 -21.03 23.55
C ILE A 10 17.77 -20.57 23.83
N ILE A 11 17.60 -19.72 24.84
CA ILE A 11 16.33 -19.07 25.15
C ILE A 11 16.15 -17.95 24.14
N THR A 12 15.35 -18.17 23.11
CA THR A 12 14.86 -17.09 22.25
C THR A 12 13.85 -16.28 23.06
N ALA A 13 14.20 -15.05 23.44
CA ALA A 13 13.28 -14.15 24.11
C ALA A 13 12.03 -13.93 23.24
N ALA A 14 10.85 -13.94 23.86
CA ALA A 14 9.60 -13.64 23.17
C ALA A 14 9.66 -12.21 22.57
N PRO A 15 9.11 -11.99 21.37
CA PRO A 15 9.11 -10.66 20.76
C PRO A 15 8.43 -9.64 21.66
N ASP A 16 9.01 -8.44 21.76
CA ASP A 16 8.40 -7.33 22.48
C ASP A 16 7.19 -6.80 21.68
N TYR A 17 6.02 -7.32 22.05
CA TYR A 17 4.75 -6.94 21.44
C TYR A 17 4.45 -5.45 21.60
N SER A 18 5.01 -4.78 22.63
CA SER A 18 4.74 -3.37 22.90
C SER A 18 5.43 -2.45 21.90
N GLU A 19 6.70 -2.72 21.57
CA GLU A 19 7.46 -1.98 20.56
C GLU A 19 6.84 -2.14 19.18
N THR A 20 6.40 -3.36 18.86
CA THR A 20 5.71 -3.66 17.60
C THR A 20 4.42 -2.85 17.49
N SER A 21 3.56 -2.87 18.50
CA SER A 21 2.31 -2.11 18.49
C SER A 21 2.53 -0.61 18.39
N GLN A 22 3.54 -0.06 19.09
CA GLN A 22 3.88 1.36 19.00
C GLN A 22 4.34 1.76 17.59
N ARG A 23 5.21 0.96 16.97
CA ARG A 23 5.65 1.19 15.59
C ARG A 23 4.47 1.17 14.63
N LEU A 24 3.60 0.17 14.73
CA LEU A 24 2.43 0.06 13.84
C LEU A 24 1.47 1.25 14.03
N ALA A 25 1.22 1.67 15.27
CA ALA A 25 0.41 2.85 15.56
C ALA A 25 1.00 4.13 14.95
N LYS A 26 2.32 4.31 15.02
CA LYS A 26 3.02 5.43 14.39
C LYS A 26 2.81 5.44 12.87
N LEU A 27 2.94 4.29 12.21
CA LEU A 27 2.73 4.16 10.77
C LEU A 27 1.29 4.47 10.37
N ILE A 28 0.29 4.01 11.14
CA ILE A 28 -1.12 4.35 10.91
C ILE A 28 -1.33 5.86 11.00
N ALA A 29 -0.83 6.47 12.08
CA ALA A 29 -0.95 7.90 12.31
C ALA A 29 -0.31 8.71 11.17
N GLU A 30 0.87 8.29 10.70
CA GLU A 30 1.56 8.88 9.56
C GLU A 30 0.69 8.86 8.29
N ALA A 31 0.13 7.71 7.91
CA ALA A 31 -0.74 7.62 6.75
C ALA A 31 -2.05 8.41 6.88
N MET A 32 -2.60 8.53 8.09
CA MET A 32 -3.85 9.27 8.33
C MET A 32 -3.66 10.79 8.38
N THR A 33 -2.47 11.26 8.74
CA THR A 33 -2.17 12.69 8.97
C THR A 33 -1.34 13.32 7.86
N CYS A 34 -0.76 12.54 6.95
CA CYS A 34 -0.03 13.07 5.80
C CYS A 34 -0.96 13.88 4.90
N GLY A 35 -0.75 15.19 4.80
CA GLY A 35 -1.62 16.09 4.02
C GLY A 35 -1.19 16.29 2.56
N PHE A 36 -0.02 15.80 2.16
CA PHE A 36 0.60 16.13 0.87
C PHE A 36 0.85 14.92 -0.04
N ALA A 37 0.81 13.70 0.50
CA ALA A 37 1.00 12.46 -0.26
C ALA A 37 0.09 11.35 0.27
N LEU A 38 -0.43 10.51 -0.64
CA LEU A 38 -1.15 9.31 -0.26
C LEU A 38 -0.13 8.23 0.10
N LEU A 39 -0.07 7.84 1.38
CA LEU A 39 0.92 6.88 1.85
C LEU A 39 0.36 5.45 1.89
N HIS A 40 1.20 4.48 1.54
CA HIS A 40 0.93 3.06 1.69
C HIS A 40 2.13 2.32 2.29
N TYR A 41 1.89 1.13 2.82
CA TYR A 41 2.91 0.39 3.53
C TYR A 41 3.86 -0.36 2.59
N ASP A 42 5.17 -0.17 2.75
CA ASP A 42 6.18 -1.00 2.11
C ASP A 42 6.80 -1.98 3.10
N SER A 43 6.60 -3.27 2.83
CA SER A 43 7.12 -4.35 3.69
C SER A 43 8.63 -4.53 3.60
N ALA A 44 9.27 -4.03 2.52
CA ALA A 44 10.71 -4.13 2.34
C ALA A 44 11.48 -3.13 3.21
N SER A 45 11.02 -1.87 3.27
CA SER A 45 11.58 -0.80 4.12
C SER A 45 10.93 -0.73 5.51
N LYS A 46 9.80 -1.40 5.71
CA LYS A 46 9.02 -1.37 6.96
C LYS A 46 8.50 0.03 7.33
N SER A 47 8.28 0.88 6.32
CA SER A 47 7.80 2.26 6.48
C SER A 47 6.59 2.56 5.59
N MET A 48 5.98 3.72 5.83
CA MET A 48 5.03 4.30 4.89
C MET A 48 5.81 4.98 3.76
N ILE A 49 5.41 4.74 2.52
CA ILE A 49 5.98 5.38 1.33
C ILE A 49 4.86 5.96 0.48
N GLU A 50 5.22 6.85 -0.45
CA GLU A 50 4.25 7.43 -1.37
C GLU A 50 3.68 6.36 -2.33
N TRP A 51 2.36 6.36 -2.45
CA TRP A 51 1.65 5.57 -3.43
C TRP A 51 1.39 6.42 -4.68
N CYS A 52 1.87 5.95 -5.83
CA CYS A 52 1.73 6.67 -7.08
C CYS A 52 0.33 6.53 -7.67
N TRP A 53 -0.35 7.66 -7.82
CA TRP A 53 -1.69 7.73 -8.40
C TRP A 53 -1.68 7.39 -9.89
N PRO A 54 -2.59 6.53 -10.37
CA PRO A 54 -2.59 6.10 -11.76
C PRO A 54 -2.98 7.24 -12.70
N THR A 55 -2.34 7.28 -13.86
CA THR A 55 -2.68 8.17 -14.97
C THR A 55 -3.09 7.43 -16.22
N ASP A 56 -3.88 8.10 -17.07
CA ASP A 56 -4.26 7.62 -18.40
C ASP A 56 -3.14 7.82 -19.44
N GLY A 57 -3.47 7.55 -20.71
CA GLY A 57 -2.52 7.72 -21.83
C GLY A 57 -2.06 9.16 -22.05
N ASP A 58 -2.83 10.14 -21.61
CA ASP A 58 -2.54 11.58 -21.71
C ASP A 58 -1.85 12.13 -20.45
N GLY A 59 -1.57 11.28 -19.46
CA GLY A 59 -0.99 11.69 -18.18
C GLY A 59 -2.01 12.32 -17.21
N LYS A 60 -3.32 12.26 -17.49
CA LYS A 60 -4.35 12.75 -16.56
C LYS A 60 -4.59 11.73 -15.47
N LYS A 61 -4.78 12.20 -14.24
CA LYS A 61 -5.10 11.34 -13.09
C LYS A 61 -6.42 10.62 -13.33
N ILE A 62 -6.43 9.30 -13.10
CA ILE A 62 -7.67 8.51 -13.11
C ILE A 62 -8.54 8.94 -11.92
N LEU A 63 -9.82 9.18 -12.17
CA LEU A 63 -10.77 9.52 -11.10
C LEU A 63 -10.90 8.35 -10.11
N PRO A 64 -11.18 8.61 -8.82
CA PRO A 64 -11.44 7.55 -7.85
C PRO A 64 -12.48 6.52 -8.30
N SER A 65 -13.55 6.98 -8.97
CA SER A 65 -14.58 6.12 -9.56
C SER A 65 -14.13 5.24 -10.72
N GLY A 66 -12.99 5.57 -11.34
CA GLY A 66 -12.38 4.78 -12.42
C GLY A 66 -11.29 3.83 -11.94
N LEU A 67 -10.93 3.84 -10.65
CA LEU A 67 -9.82 3.02 -10.13
C LEU A 67 -10.09 1.52 -10.22
N GLU A 68 -11.35 1.09 -10.03
CA GLU A 68 -11.73 -0.33 -10.15
C GLU A 68 -11.50 -0.85 -11.57
N LYS A 69 -12.05 -0.15 -12.57
CA LYS A 69 -11.80 -0.48 -13.97
C LYS A 69 -10.31 -0.45 -14.32
N TYR A 70 -9.57 0.53 -13.79
CA TYR A 70 -8.12 0.62 -14.03
C TYR A 70 -7.36 -0.56 -13.38
N HIS A 71 -7.79 -1.01 -12.21
CA HIS A 71 -7.22 -2.18 -11.52
C HIS A 71 -7.41 -3.48 -12.30
N ASP A 72 -8.58 -3.66 -12.90
CA ASP A 72 -8.86 -4.82 -13.73
C ASP A 72 -8.03 -4.81 -15.03
N GLU A 73 -7.82 -3.64 -15.62
CA GLU A 73 -7.17 -3.53 -16.94
C GLU A 73 -5.65 -3.36 -16.89
N TYR A 74 -5.07 -2.86 -15.81
CA TYR A 74 -3.65 -2.48 -15.72
C TYR A 74 -2.92 -3.24 -14.62
N ASN A 75 -1.59 -3.34 -14.72
CA ASN A 75 -0.71 -3.85 -13.66
C ASN A 75 -0.60 -2.82 -12.53
N PHE A 76 -1.75 -2.48 -11.98
CA PHE A 76 -2.00 -1.53 -10.92
C PHE A 76 -2.47 -2.27 -9.69
N ARG A 77 -2.13 -1.73 -8.52
CA ARG A 77 -2.54 -2.25 -7.23
C ARG A 77 -3.01 -1.11 -6.35
N TYR A 78 -4.07 -1.36 -5.60
CA TYR A 78 -4.51 -0.43 -4.55
C TYR A 78 -3.43 -0.27 -3.47
N PRO A 79 -3.49 0.80 -2.67
CA PRO A 79 -2.55 1.00 -1.56
C PRO A 79 -2.36 -0.25 -0.71
N CYS A 80 -1.13 -0.53 -0.31
CA CYS A 80 -0.80 -1.62 0.60
C CYS A 80 -1.13 -1.20 2.03
N CYS A 81 -1.91 -2.02 2.73
CA CYS A 81 -2.18 -1.80 4.15
C CYS A 81 -1.11 -2.48 5.03
N ILE A 82 -1.10 -2.12 6.32
CA ILE A 82 -0.10 -2.58 7.29
C ILE A 82 -0.16 -4.10 7.56
N CYS A 83 -1.24 -4.79 7.16
CA CYS A 83 -1.31 -6.25 7.28
C CYS A 83 -0.16 -6.99 6.56
N ALA A 84 0.51 -6.35 5.61
CA ALA A 84 1.70 -6.93 4.96
C ALA A 84 2.93 -7.01 5.89
N ASP A 85 2.93 -6.38 7.06
CA ASP A 85 4.06 -6.36 7.98
C ASP A 85 4.50 -7.76 8.43
N GLY A 86 3.55 -8.66 8.70
CA GLY A 86 3.83 -10.04 9.12
C GLY A 86 4.24 -10.98 7.97
N GLY A 87 4.17 -10.55 6.71
CA GLY A 87 4.33 -11.42 5.55
C GLY A 87 5.76 -11.56 5.01
N GLY A 88 6.75 -10.88 5.60
CA GLY A 88 8.13 -10.84 5.12
C GLY A 88 8.39 -9.78 4.03
N ARG A 89 9.60 -9.78 3.48
CA ARG A 89 10.05 -8.78 2.49
C ARG A 89 9.28 -8.96 1.17
N GLY A 90 8.66 -7.89 0.68
CA GLY A 90 7.88 -7.91 -0.57
C GLY A 90 6.44 -8.39 -0.40
N ALA A 91 6.02 -8.72 0.82
CA ALA A 91 4.61 -8.95 1.12
C ALA A 91 3.79 -7.70 0.80
N TYR A 92 2.60 -7.92 0.25
CA TYR A 92 1.71 -6.84 -0.16
C TYR A 92 0.26 -7.26 0.02
N VAL A 93 -0.48 -6.50 0.81
CA VAL A 93 -1.90 -6.73 1.10
C VAL A 93 -2.67 -5.49 0.68
N GLU A 94 -3.39 -5.60 -0.43
CA GLU A 94 -4.19 -4.49 -0.97
C GLU A 94 -5.28 -4.07 0.01
N ALA A 95 -5.36 -2.76 0.21
CA ALA A 95 -6.51 -2.11 0.78
C ALA A 95 -7.67 -2.17 -0.22
N ALA A 96 -8.90 -2.19 0.29
CA ALA A 96 -10.09 -1.98 -0.51
C ALA A 96 -10.28 -0.49 -0.77
N VAL A 97 -10.78 -0.13 -1.94
CA VAL A 97 -11.26 1.21 -2.27
C VAL A 97 -12.76 1.13 -2.46
N TYR A 98 -13.51 2.01 -1.80
CA TYR A 98 -14.97 2.00 -1.90
C TYR A 98 -15.57 3.41 -1.81
N PRO A 99 -16.71 3.63 -2.46
CA PRO A 99 -17.48 4.86 -2.33
C PRO A 99 -18.24 4.91 -1.01
N TRP A 100 -18.39 6.11 -0.46
CA TRP A 100 -19.18 6.39 0.73
C TRP A 100 -20.07 7.61 0.49
N TRP A 101 -21.38 7.46 0.67
CA TRP A 101 -22.30 8.58 0.52
C TRP A 101 -22.24 9.52 1.74
N ASN A 102 -21.77 10.75 1.50
CA ASN A 102 -21.72 11.78 2.52
C ASN A 102 -23.03 12.58 2.53
N LYS A 103 -23.88 12.30 3.53
CA LYS A 103 -25.18 12.98 3.71
C LYS A 103 -25.06 14.49 3.88
N SER A 104 -23.98 14.97 4.50
CA SER A 104 -23.78 16.40 4.77
C SER A 104 -23.45 17.18 3.50
N THR A 105 -22.58 16.63 2.65
CA THR A 105 -22.15 17.28 1.41
C THR A 105 -23.02 16.91 0.21
N LYS A 106 -23.87 15.88 0.33
CA LYS A 106 -24.63 15.25 -0.75
C LYS A 106 -23.73 14.82 -1.91
N LYS A 107 -22.56 14.28 -1.58
CA LYS A 107 -21.56 13.78 -2.54
C LYS A 107 -21.07 12.39 -2.14
N THR A 108 -20.54 11.67 -3.11
CA THR A 108 -19.81 10.42 -2.86
C THR A 108 -18.36 10.75 -2.55
N ASP A 109 -17.93 10.38 -1.34
CA ASP A 109 -16.52 10.42 -0.94
C ASP A 109 -15.89 9.04 -1.16
N TRP A 110 -14.65 8.99 -1.61
CA TRP A 110 -13.89 7.76 -1.83
C TRP A 110 -12.87 7.56 -0.73
N THR A 111 -12.84 6.35 -0.19
CA THR A 111 -11.93 5.95 0.90
C THR A 111 -11.21 4.68 0.52
N THR A 112 -9.93 4.58 0.92
CA THR A 112 -9.19 3.31 0.96
C THR A 112 -9.08 2.83 2.40
N ARG A 113 -9.29 1.54 2.65
CA ARG A 113 -9.19 0.92 3.98
C ARG A 113 -8.65 -0.49 3.88
N CYS A 114 -7.99 -0.97 4.93
CA CYS A 114 -7.69 -2.39 5.08
C CYS A 114 -8.94 -3.25 4.82
N ALA A 115 -8.88 -4.13 3.80
CA ALA A 115 -10.01 -4.98 3.41
C ALA A 115 -10.42 -5.97 4.51
N SER A 116 -9.46 -6.39 5.35
CA SER A 116 -9.74 -7.27 6.50
C SER A 116 -10.13 -6.53 7.78
N ASP A 117 -10.07 -5.19 7.77
CA ASP A 117 -10.33 -4.32 8.91
C ASP A 117 -9.51 -4.61 10.19
N ARG A 118 -8.32 -5.20 10.04
CA ARG A 118 -7.50 -5.61 11.20
C ARG A 118 -6.44 -4.62 11.63
N CYS A 119 -5.91 -3.83 10.70
CA CYS A 119 -4.75 -2.96 10.96
C CYS A 119 -5.08 -1.47 11.08
N GLY A 120 -6.35 -1.08 11.00
CA GLY A 120 -6.77 0.31 11.13
C GLY A 120 -6.36 1.26 9.98
N TYR A 121 -5.60 0.80 8.97
CA TYR A 121 -5.28 1.63 7.80
C TYR A 121 -6.56 2.10 7.10
N GLN A 122 -6.76 3.42 7.05
CA GLN A 122 -7.91 4.07 6.41
C GLN A 122 -7.55 5.50 5.99
N VAL A 123 -7.76 5.84 4.72
CA VAL A 123 -7.42 7.16 4.16
C VAL A 123 -8.49 7.63 3.18
N LYS A 124 -8.92 8.90 3.27
CA LYS A 124 -9.86 9.52 2.31
C LYS A 124 -9.11 9.93 1.04
N ILE A 125 -9.31 9.21 -0.06
CA ILE A 125 -8.48 9.37 -1.27
C ILE A 125 -8.87 10.58 -2.12
N ASP A 126 -10.12 11.05 -2.03
CA ASP A 126 -10.58 12.24 -2.78
C ASP A 126 -9.78 13.51 -2.46
N MET A 127 -9.34 13.65 -1.20
CA MET A 127 -8.53 14.80 -0.79
C MET A 127 -7.23 14.88 -1.59
N TYR A 128 -6.62 13.73 -1.89
CA TYR A 128 -5.35 13.66 -2.61
C TYR A 128 -5.52 13.81 -4.10
N PHE A 129 -6.63 13.32 -4.68
CA PHE A 129 -6.91 13.49 -6.11
C PHE A 129 -6.86 14.96 -6.55
N GLN A 130 -7.22 15.89 -5.67
CA GLN A 130 -7.18 17.34 -5.94
C GLN A 130 -5.79 17.96 -5.87
N LEU A 131 -4.80 17.27 -5.29
CA LEU A 131 -3.43 17.78 -5.14
C LEU A 131 -2.67 17.71 -6.47
N SER A 132 -2.14 18.84 -6.94
CA SER A 132 -1.28 18.90 -8.13
C SER A 132 0.08 18.24 -7.91
N SER A 133 0.57 18.24 -6.67
CA SER A 133 1.86 17.66 -6.28
C SER A 133 1.84 16.15 -6.07
N LEU A 134 0.69 15.49 -6.29
CA LEU A 134 0.55 14.07 -6.02
C LEU A 134 1.48 13.26 -6.95
N ALA A 135 2.23 12.32 -6.37
CA ALA A 135 3.01 11.36 -7.15
C ALA A 135 2.08 10.61 -8.11
N THR A 136 2.47 10.53 -9.39
CA THR A 136 1.69 9.87 -10.43
C THR A 136 2.53 8.88 -11.21
N THR A 137 1.91 7.85 -11.75
CA THR A 137 2.57 6.94 -12.67
C THR A 137 1.60 6.33 -13.66
N ARG A 138 2.11 6.01 -14.85
CA ARG A 138 1.36 5.28 -15.89
C ARG A 138 1.68 3.80 -15.76
N TYR A 139 0.69 3.01 -15.37
CA TYR A 139 0.86 1.56 -15.24
C TYR A 139 0.72 0.89 -16.62
N PRO A 140 1.45 -0.22 -16.88
CA PRO A 140 1.28 -0.98 -18.11
C PRO A 140 -0.03 -1.75 -18.07
N ARG A 141 -0.67 -1.93 -19.23
CA ARG A 141 -1.90 -2.73 -19.35
C ARG A 141 -1.59 -4.21 -19.06
N ARG A 142 -2.49 -4.93 -18.38
CA ARG A 142 -2.34 -6.38 -18.17
C ARG A 142 -2.32 -7.09 -19.52
N GLY A 143 -1.51 -8.14 -19.66
CA GLY A 143 -1.42 -8.94 -20.88
C GLY A 143 -0.66 -8.27 -22.05
N MET A 144 -0.28 -7.00 -21.96
CA MET A 144 0.70 -6.43 -22.87
C MET A 144 2.10 -6.80 -22.38
N SER A 145 2.63 -7.91 -22.91
CA SER A 145 4.05 -8.21 -22.80
C SER A 145 4.82 -7.04 -23.41
N LEU A 146 5.72 -6.43 -22.65
CA LEU A 146 6.80 -5.63 -23.23
C LEU A 146 7.65 -6.60 -24.05
N LEU A 147 7.28 -6.86 -25.30
CA LEU A 147 8.27 -7.11 -26.33
C LEU A 147 9.07 -5.81 -26.40
N ALA A 148 10.06 -5.71 -25.53
CA ALA A 148 11.12 -4.74 -25.67
C ALA A 148 11.75 -5.06 -27.03
N GLU A 149 11.42 -4.23 -28.03
CA GLU A 149 12.26 -4.10 -29.21
C GLU A 149 13.66 -3.79 -28.68
N VAL A 150 14.54 -4.80 -28.73
CA VAL A 150 15.97 -4.61 -28.51
C VAL A 150 16.44 -3.73 -29.67
N PRO A 151 16.93 -2.51 -29.44
CA PRO A 151 17.49 -1.72 -30.52
C PRO A 151 18.78 -2.42 -30.95
N HIS A 152 18.76 -3.04 -32.13
CA HIS A 152 19.97 -3.40 -32.83
C HIS A 152 20.65 -2.10 -33.26
N PHE A 153 21.66 -1.68 -32.51
CA PHE A 153 22.62 -0.69 -32.99
C PHE A 153 23.52 -1.39 -34.02
N HIS A 154 23.56 -0.82 -35.23
CA HIS A 154 24.50 -1.17 -36.30
C HIS A 154 25.50 -0.04 -36.48
#